data_AF-A0AAE3GIA0-F1
#
_entry.id   AF-A0AAE3GIA0-F1
#
_cell.length_a   1.000
_cell.length_b   1.000
_cell.length_c   1.000
_cell.angle_alpha   90.00
_cell.angle_beta   90.00
_cell.angle_gamma   90.00
#
_symmetry.space_group_name_H-M   'P 1'
#
loop_
_entity.id
_entity.type
_entity.pdbx_description
1 polymer ?
#
loop_
_entity_poly.entity_id
_entity_poly.type
_entity_poly.pdbx_seq_one_letter_code
_entity_poly.pdbx_strand_id
1 'polypeptide(L)'
;MSAPHSAPTPPALPSVAREVEDFVSAAGWDQAPQLFALVSTADLLAKQPDLAAQLDPSAALTPIAQEPLPTDDLVEALAGIAWPDEVTGCALAQEIVVLPPEAEAELADEEDAERAKQFAAQHPRRREARLVAAVLRDGSAACVLRLRGDQEHPDEIVEHPELAPNLTDALRETLRP
;
A
#
# COMPACT_ATOMS: atom_id res chain seq x y z
N MET A 1 20.07 -38.29 13.28
CA MET A 1 20.24 -37.31 12.19
C MET A 1 18.95 -36.50 12.15
N SER A 2 18.93 -35.34 12.81
CA SER A 2 17.74 -34.49 12.87
C SER A 2 17.75 -33.56 11.66
N ALA A 3 16.67 -33.56 10.89
CA ALA A 3 16.45 -32.60 9.82
C ALA A 3 16.36 -31.17 10.39
N PRO A 4 16.86 -30.15 9.69
CA PRO A 4 16.56 -28.77 10.06
C PRO A 4 15.07 -28.54 9.85
N HIS A 5 14.38 -28.12 10.92
CA HIS A 5 13.02 -27.63 10.86
C HIS A 5 13.06 -26.31 10.09
N SER A 6 12.67 -26.31 8.81
CA SER A 6 12.44 -25.08 8.06
C SER A 6 11.30 -24.34 8.77
N ALA A 7 11.65 -23.30 9.53
CA ALA A 7 10.65 -22.35 10.02
C ALA A 7 9.85 -21.85 8.81
N PRO A 8 8.52 -21.69 8.91
CA PRO A 8 7.78 -21.00 7.87
C PRO A 8 8.42 -19.64 7.69
N THR A 9 9.00 -19.39 6.52
CA THR A 9 9.43 -18.04 6.17
C THR A 9 8.18 -17.17 6.26
N PRO A 10 8.15 -16.14 7.11
CA PRO A 10 6.98 -15.26 7.16
C PRO A 10 6.72 -14.76 5.73
N PRO A 11 5.47 -14.76 5.24
CA PRO A 11 5.17 -14.14 3.95
C PRO A 11 5.84 -12.77 3.88
N ALA A 12 6.59 -12.58 2.81
CA ALA A 12 7.32 -11.35 2.61
C ALA A 12 6.30 -10.21 2.47
N LEU A 13 6.64 -9.02 2.99
CA LEU A 13 5.83 -7.80 2.88
C LEU A 13 5.19 -7.57 1.47
N PRO A 14 5.83 -7.94 0.33
CA PRO A 14 5.19 -7.91 -0.98
C PRO A 14 3.90 -8.73 -1.10
N SER A 15 3.84 -9.93 -0.50
CA SER A 15 2.64 -10.78 -0.53
C SER A 15 1.47 -10.11 0.20
N VAL A 16 1.74 -9.48 1.34
CA VAL A 16 0.73 -8.71 2.09
C VAL A 16 0.26 -7.49 1.28
N ALA A 17 1.19 -6.79 0.62
CA ALA A 17 0.83 -5.67 -0.25
C ALA A 17 -0.05 -6.12 -1.44
N ARG A 18 0.24 -7.30 -2.01
CA ARG A 18 -0.57 -7.92 -3.07
C ARG A 18 -1.96 -8.30 -2.57
N GLU A 19 -2.07 -8.90 -1.39
CA GLU A 19 -3.36 -9.24 -0.75
C GLU A 19 -4.21 -7.99 -0.50
N VAL A 20 -3.61 -6.92 0.02
CA VAL A 20 -4.28 -5.62 0.21
C VAL A 20 -4.76 -5.06 -1.13
N GLU A 21 -3.93 -5.14 -2.18
CA GLU A 21 -4.32 -4.72 -3.52
C GLU A 21 -5.53 -5.49 -4.04
N ASP A 22 -5.49 -6.82 -3.95
CA ASP A 22 -6.59 -7.68 -4.42
C ASP A 22 -7.87 -7.46 -3.60
N PHE A 23 -7.76 -7.22 -2.29
CA PHE A 23 -8.89 -6.87 -1.43
C PHE A 23 -9.56 -5.56 -1.87
N VAL A 24 -8.77 -4.50 -2.10
CA VAL A 24 -9.32 -3.21 -2.55
C VAL A 24 -9.82 -3.32 -4.00
N SER A 25 -9.18 -4.14 -4.84
CA SER A 25 -9.62 -4.46 -6.21
C SER A 25 -10.99 -5.08 -6.26
N ALA A 26 -11.31 -5.98 -5.33
CA ALA A 26 -12.63 -6.59 -5.23
C ALA A 26 -13.77 -5.58 -4.98
N ALA A 27 -13.47 -4.42 -4.39
CA ALA A 27 -14.44 -3.35 -4.16
C ALA A 27 -14.62 -2.38 -5.35
N GLY A 28 -13.86 -2.53 -6.44
CA GLY A 28 -13.96 -1.71 -7.65
C GLY A 28 -12.93 -0.58 -7.71
N TRP A 29 -13.14 0.41 -8.59
CA TRP A 29 -12.32 1.63 -8.74
C TRP A 29 -13.05 2.84 -8.14
N ASP A 30 -12.42 4.01 -8.18
CA ASP A 30 -12.95 5.29 -7.70
C ASP A 30 -13.14 5.31 -6.17
N GLN A 31 -12.20 4.69 -5.44
CA GLN A 31 -12.20 4.60 -3.98
C GLN A 31 -11.29 5.66 -3.33
N ALA A 32 -11.69 6.10 -2.13
CA ALA A 32 -10.85 6.94 -1.29
C ALA A 32 -9.59 6.17 -0.83
N PRO A 33 -8.49 6.86 -0.50
CA PRO A 33 -7.31 6.22 0.07
C PRO A 33 -7.66 5.40 1.32
N GLN A 34 -7.25 4.13 1.32
CA GLN A 34 -7.60 3.18 2.36
C GLN A 34 -6.34 2.75 3.12
N LEU A 35 -6.34 3.03 4.42
CA LEU A 35 -5.24 2.67 5.32
C LEU A 35 -5.49 1.30 5.95
N PHE A 36 -4.41 0.55 6.18
CA PHE A 36 -4.40 -0.75 6.82
C PHE A 36 -3.31 -0.81 7.89
N ALA A 37 -3.65 -1.32 9.07
CA ALA A 37 -2.69 -1.66 10.09
C ALA A 37 -2.19 -3.09 9.86
N LEU A 38 -0.88 -3.32 9.86
CA LEU A 38 -0.29 -4.65 9.76
C LEU A 38 0.09 -5.13 11.15
N VAL A 39 -0.59 -6.18 11.61
CA VAL A 39 -0.31 -6.81 12.91
C VAL A 39 0.18 -8.23 12.73
N SER A 40 1.05 -8.69 13.62
CA SER A 40 1.47 -10.09 13.71
C SER A 40 0.25 -10.98 13.90
N THR A 41 0.00 -11.90 12.97
CA THR A 41 -1.13 -12.85 13.05
C THR A 41 -1.01 -13.72 14.29
N ALA A 42 0.21 -14.12 14.65
CA ALA A 42 0.47 -14.91 15.85
C ALA A 42 0.09 -14.14 17.13
N ASP A 43 0.48 -12.86 17.24
CA ASP A 43 0.16 -12.04 18.41
C ASP A 43 -1.33 -11.69 18.46
N LEU A 44 -1.95 -11.46 17.30
CA LEU A 44 -3.38 -11.21 17.18
C LEU A 44 -4.18 -12.43 17.68
N LEU A 45 -3.83 -13.64 17.23
CA LEU A 45 -4.49 -14.88 17.67
C LEU A 45 -4.24 -15.20 19.15
N ALA A 46 -3.07 -14.86 19.68
CA ALA A 46 -2.78 -15.02 21.10
C ALA A 46 -3.65 -14.12 21.98
N LYS A 47 -3.98 -12.91 21.52
CA LYS A 47 -4.85 -11.96 22.23
C LYS A 47 -6.33 -12.18 21.95
N GLN A 48 -6.67 -12.62 20.74
CA GLN A 48 -8.03 -12.81 20.26
C GLN A 48 -8.20 -14.21 19.63
N PRO A 49 -8.28 -15.26 20.46
CA PRO A 49 -8.36 -16.64 19.98
C PRO A 49 -9.64 -16.92 19.17
N ASP A 50 -10.71 -16.15 19.37
CA ASP A 50 -11.96 -16.27 18.62
C ASP A 50 -11.79 -15.95 17.11
N LEU A 51 -10.75 -15.21 16.73
CA LEU A 51 -10.43 -14.93 15.33
C LEU A 51 -9.75 -16.10 14.60
N ALA A 52 -9.36 -17.17 15.31
CA ALA A 52 -8.67 -18.33 14.72
C ALA A 52 -9.47 -19.03 13.62
N ALA A 53 -10.81 -18.92 13.63
CA ALA A 53 -11.67 -19.48 12.59
C ALA A 53 -11.76 -18.58 11.33
N GLN A 54 -11.36 -17.32 11.43
CA GLN A 54 -11.51 -16.30 10.37
C GLN A 54 -10.17 -15.90 9.74
N LEU A 55 -9.06 -16.15 10.44
CA LEU A 55 -7.72 -15.83 9.98
C LEU A 55 -7.01 -17.09 9.51
N ASP A 56 -6.15 -16.94 8.50
CA ASP A 56 -5.21 -17.98 8.14
C ASP A 56 -4.05 -17.98 9.15
N PRO A 57 -3.90 -19.01 10.00
CA PRO A 57 -2.83 -19.08 10.99
C PRO A 57 -1.43 -19.24 10.36
N SER A 58 -1.35 -19.50 9.05
CA SER A 58 -0.09 -19.57 8.32
C SER A 58 0.41 -18.20 7.81
N ALA A 59 -0.47 -17.18 7.79
CA ALA A 59 -0.07 -15.81 7.50
C ALA A 59 0.79 -15.25 8.65
N ALA A 60 1.85 -14.49 8.33
CA ALA A 60 2.64 -13.82 9.36
C ALA A 60 2.04 -12.48 9.78
N LEU A 61 1.42 -11.77 8.84
CA LEU A 61 0.83 -10.46 9.07
C LEU A 61 -0.64 -10.49 8.63
N THR A 62 -1.49 -9.86 9.43
CA THR A 62 -2.89 -9.64 9.11
C THR A 62 -3.11 -8.16 8.86
N PRO A 63 -3.51 -7.76 7.63
CA PRO A 63 -3.90 -6.39 7.33
C PRO A 63 -5.29 -6.11 7.90
N ILE A 64 -5.41 -5.08 8.75
CA ILE A 64 -6.67 -4.63 9.33
C ILE A 64 -7.03 -3.29 8.70
N ALA A 65 -8.13 -3.25 7.94
CA ALA A 65 -8.64 -2.02 7.33
C ALA A 65 -9.00 -0.98 8.40
N GLN A 66 -8.56 0.25 8.22
CA GLN A 66 -8.89 1.40 9.05
C GLN A 66 -9.99 2.25 8.41
N GLU A 67 -10.25 3.43 8.97
CA GLU A 67 -11.08 4.43 8.31
C GLU A 67 -10.38 4.96 7.03
N PRO A 68 -11.14 5.20 5.95
CA PRO A 68 -10.59 5.80 4.75
C PRO A 68 -10.11 7.23 5.02
N LEU A 69 -9.01 7.62 4.39
CA LEU A 69 -8.40 8.93 4.51
C LEU A 69 -8.95 9.89 3.44
N PRO A 70 -8.95 11.21 3.70
CA PRO A 70 -9.31 12.20 2.69
C PRO A 70 -8.27 12.21 1.55
N THR A 71 -8.75 12.35 0.31
CA THR A 71 -7.89 12.38 -0.88
C THR A 71 -7.05 13.66 -0.96
N ASP A 72 -7.62 14.81 -0.65
CA ASP A 72 -6.97 16.12 -0.83
C ASP A 72 -5.85 16.40 0.19
N ASP A 73 -5.99 15.92 1.44
CA ASP A 73 -5.09 16.23 2.56
C ASP A 73 -4.38 14.98 3.12
N LEU A 74 -4.11 13.99 2.26
CA LEU A 74 -3.52 12.71 2.67
C LEU A 74 -2.24 12.86 3.50
N VAL A 75 -1.36 13.81 3.14
CA VAL A 75 -0.10 14.04 3.87
C VAL A 75 -0.36 14.55 5.29
N GLU A 76 -1.30 15.49 5.46
CA GLU A 76 -1.68 16.00 6.77
C GLU A 76 -2.39 14.93 7.60
N ALA A 77 -3.26 14.14 6.96
CA ALA A 77 -3.94 13.03 7.61
C ALA A 77 -2.94 11.98 8.12
N LEU A 78 -1.95 11.60 7.32
CA LEU A 78 -0.86 10.70 7.72
C LEU A 78 -0.03 11.29 8.88
N ALA A 79 0.27 12.59 8.85
CA ALA A 79 1.04 13.24 9.91
C ALA A 79 0.33 13.22 11.28
N GLY A 80 -1.00 13.12 11.29
CA GLY A 80 -1.80 12.96 12.51
C GLY A 80 -1.92 11.53 13.03
N ILE A 81 -1.42 10.53 12.29
CA ILE A 81 -1.54 9.12 12.66
C ILE A 81 -0.35 8.69 13.50
N ALA A 82 -0.65 8.06 14.64
CA ALA A 82 0.33 7.40 15.50
C ALA A 82 -0.12 5.96 15.77
N TRP A 83 0.76 5.01 15.52
CA TRP A 83 0.45 3.59 15.67
C TRP A 83 0.93 3.02 17.01
N PRO A 84 0.11 2.23 17.72
CA PRO A 84 0.54 1.53 18.93
C PRO A 84 1.61 0.48 18.61
N ASP A 85 2.37 0.06 19.63
CA ASP A 85 3.47 -0.91 19.51
C ASP A 85 3.03 -2.27 18.93
N GLU A 86 1.74 -2.60 19.07
CA GLU A 86 1.14 -3.83 18.53
C GLU A 86 1.10 -3.85 17.00
N VAL A 87 1.10 -2.68 16.37
CA VAL A 87 1.10 -2.52 14.91
C VAL A 87 2.54 -2.59 14.43
N THR A 88 2.89 -3.68 13.75
CA THR A 88 4.24 -3.95 13.24
C THR A 88 4.55 -3.13 11.98
N GLY A 89 3.51 -2.70 11.27
CA GLY A 89 3.62 -1.85 10.09
C GLY A 89 2.28 -1.33 9.60
N CYS A 90 2.28 -0.64 8.47
CA CYS A 90 1.06 -0.13 7.87
C CYS A 90 1.12 -0.27 6.35
N ALA A 91 -0.05 -0.33 5.72
CA ALA A 91 -0.17 -0.28 4.28
C ALA A 91 -1.23 0.76 3.88
N LEU A 92 -1.03 1.41 2.75
CA LEU A 92 -1.95 2.39 2.19
C LEU A 92 -2.21 2.04 0.73
N ALA A 93 -3.48 1.88 0.40
CA ALA A 93 -3.95 1.77 -0.97
C ALA A 93 -4.55 3.10 -1.41
N GLN A 94 -4.10 3.64 -2.54
CA GLN A 94 -4.67 4.86 -3.12
C GLN A 94 -4.71 4.76 -4.64
N GLU A 95 -5.63 5.50 -5.25
CA GLU A 95 -5.72 5.62 -6.70
C GLU A 95 -4.94 6.86 -7.14
N ILE A 96 -4.02 6.66 -8.08
CA ILE A 96 -3.12 7.67 -8.63
C ILE A 96 -3.26 7.74 -10.15
N VAL A 97 -2.79 8.85 -10.69
CA VAL A 97 -2.69 9.03 -12.13
C VAL A 97 -1.24 8.84 -12.55
N VAL A 98 -1.01 7.88 -13.44
CA VAL A 98 0.29 7.61 -14.05
C VAL A 98 0.34 8.26 -15.42
N LEU A 99 1.41 8.99 -15.67
CA LEU A 99 1.69 9.62 -16.95
C LEU A 99 2.68 8.80 -17.76
N PRO A 100 2.64 8.91 -19.10
CA PRO A 100 3.72 8.37 -19.91
C PRO A 100 5.00 9.18 -19.71
N PRO A 101 6.18 8.58 -19.90
CA PRO A 101 7.47 9.20 -19.59
C PRO A 101 7.72 10.51 -20.34
N GLU A 102 7.16 10.69 -21.54
CA GLU A 102 7.27 11.95 -22.26
C GLU A 102 6.55 13.11 -21.54
N ALA A 103 5.40 12.84 -20.91
CA ALA A 103 4.64 13.82 -20.15
C ALA A 103 5.20 14.01 -18.74
N GLU A 104 5.79 12.97 -18.14
CA GLU A 104 6.53 13.11 -16.88
C GLU A 104 7.75 14.02 -17.02
N ALA A 105 8.44 13.98 -18.17
CA ALA A 105 9.55 14.89 -18.45
C ALA A 105 9.11 16.36 -18.51
N GLU A 106 7.91 16.65 -19.03
CA GLU A 106 7.34 18.01 -19.02
C GLU A 106 6.98 18.47 -17.60
N LEU A 107 6.63 17.54 -16.70
CA LEU A 107 6.37 17.84 -15.29
C LEU A 107 7.63 18.00 -14.45
N ALA A 108 8.75 17.36 -14.83
CA ALA A 108 9.98 17.43 -14.07
C ALA A 108 10.54 18.86 -13.94
N ASP A 109 10.19 19.73 -14.89
CA ASP A 109 10.53 21.15 -14.89
C ASP A 109 9.50 22.05 -14.17
N GLU A 110 8.35 21.51 -13.74
CA GLU A 110 7.31 22.25 -13.03
C GLU A 110 7.52 22.18 -11.51
N GLU A 111 7.90 23.32 -10.91
CA GLU A 111 8.17 23.44 -9.47
C GLU A 111 6.88 23.51 -8.62
N ASP A 112 5.74 23.76 -9.25
CA ASP A 112 4.45 23.93 -8.59
C ASP A 112 3.66 22.60 -8.56
N ALA A 113 3.64 21.96 -7.38
CA ALA A 113 3.01 20.67 -7.17
C ALA A 113 1.52 20.65 -7.54
N GLU A 114 0.80 21.76 -7.34
CA GLU A 114 -0.64 21.83 -7.66
C GLU A 114 -0.86 21.90 -9.17
N ARG A 115 -0.02 22.67 -9.88
CA ARG A 115 -0.04 22.68 -11.35
C ARG A 115 0.38 21.34 -11.95
N ALA A 116 1.39 20.68 -11.38
CA ALA A 116 1.81 19.35 -11.80
C ALA A 116 0.69 18.31 -11.64
N LYS A 117 0.01 18.30 -10.48
CA LYS A 117 -1.18 17.45 -10.25
C LYS A 117 -2.29 17.75 -11.26
N GLN A 118 -2.61 19.02 -11.50
CA GLN A 118 -3.67 19.40 -12.42
C GLN A 118 -3.35 19.02 -13.87
N PHE A 119 -2.10 19.18 -14.30
CA PHE A 119 -1.63 18.73 -15.61
C PHE A 119 -1.76 17.20 -15.74
N ALA A 120 -1.29 16.45 -14.75
CA ALA A 120 -1.41 14.99 -14.74
C ALA A 120 -2.87 14.54 -14.82
N ALA A 121 -3.73 15.17 -14.02
CA ALA A 121 -5.16 14.91 -14.00
C ALA A 121 -5.86 15.27 -15.31
N GLN A 122 -5.36 16.19 -16.13
CA GLN A 122 -5.98 16.59 -17.41
C GLN A 122 -5.34 15.95 -18.64
N HIS A 123 -4.21 15.24 -18.48
CA HIS A 123 -3.45 14.73 -19.60
C HIS A 123 -4.22 13.66 -20.40
N PRO A 124 -4.25 13.72 -21.74
CA PRO A 124 -5.05 12.82 -22.56
C PRO A 124 -4.55 11.37 -22.56
N ARG A 125 -3.27 11.15 -22.24
CA ARG A 125 -2.66 9.81 -22.13
C ARG A 125 -2.53 9.34 -20.68
N ARG A 126 -3.21 9.98 -19.75
CA ARG A 126 -3.17 9.59 -18.35
C ARG A 126 -3.76 8.18 -18.17
N ARG A 127 -3.14 7.37 -17.33
CA ARG A 127 -3.66 6.06 -16.93
C ARG A 127 -3.98 6.11 -15.45
N GLU A 128 -5.15 5.59 -15.09
CA GLU A 128 -5.48 5.39 -13.69
C GLU A 128 -4.72 4.16 -13.19
N ALA A 129 -4.16 4.26 -12.01
CA ALA A 129 -3.49 3.16 -11.37
C ALA A 129 -3.81 3.14 -9.89
N ARG A 130 -3.82 1.96 -9.29
CA ARG A 130 -3.89 1.79 -7.85
C ARG A 130 -2.52 1.46 -7.33
N LEU A 131 -2.04 2.28 -6.41
CA LEU A 131 -0.79 2.06 -5.71
C LEU A 131 -1.08 1.60 -4.29
N VAL A 132 -0.52 0.46 -3.92
CA VAL A 132 -0.44 -0.02 -2.55
C VAL A 132 1.00 0.08 -2.09
N ALA A 133 1.24 0.84 -1.03
CA ALA A 133 2.54 0.89 -0.37
C ALA A 133 2.40 0.31 1.05
N ALA A 134 3.25 -0.66 1.39
CA ALA A 134 3.31 -1.30 2.68
C ALA A 134 4.70 -1.12 3.29
N VAL A 135 4.77 -0.78 4.58
CA VAL A 135 6.01 -0.57 5.31
C VAL A 135 5.94 -1.23 6.69
N LEU A 136 7.09 -1.69 7.18
CA LEU A 136 7.26 -2.22 8.53
C LEU A 136 8.20 -1.34 9.36
N ARG A 137 8.11 -1.44 10.68
CA ARG A 137 9.00 -0.74 11.62
C ARG A 137 10.47 -1.10 11.48
N ASP A 138 10.79 -2.26 10.91
CA ASP A 138 12.17 -2.69 10.64
C ASP A 138 12.80 -1.99 9.42
N GLY A 139 12.04 -1.13 8.73
CA GLY A 139 12.47 -0.38 7.54
C GLY A 139 12.10 -1.05 6.22
N SER A 140 11.60 -2.29 6.25
CA SER A 140 11.14 -2.99 5.05
C SER A 140 10.01 -2.22 4.38
N ALA A 141 10.01 -2.21 3.05
CA ALA A 141 8.94 -1.64 2.23
C ALA A 141 8.65 -2.55 1.04
N ALA A 142 7.39 -2.55 0.63
CA ALA A 142 6.95 -3.16 -0.62
C ALA A 142 5.88 -2.27 -1.25
N CYS A 143 5.91 -2.15 -2.56
CA CYS A 143 4.85 -1.48 -3.30
C CYS A 143 4.34 -2.37 -4.43
N VAL A 144 3.02 -2.29 -4.64
CA VAL A 144 2.31 -2.93 -5.73
C VAL A 144 1.52 -1.85 -6.45
N LEU A 145 1.66 -1.78 -7.77
CA LEU A 145 0.94 -0.87 -8.63
C LEU A 145 0.10 -1.69 -9.60
N ARG A 146 -1.22 -1.52 -9.57
CA ARG A 146 -2.12 -2.02 -10.62
C ARG A 146 -2.45 -0.88 -11.56
N LEU A 147 -2.02 -0.93 -12.81
CA LEU A 147 -2.49 -0.03 -13.84
C LEU A 147 -3.83 -0.51 -14.39
N ARG A 148 -4.82 0.37 -14.41
CA ARG A 148 -6.13 0.12 -15.01
C ARG A 148 -5.94 -0.14 -16.51
N GLY A 149 -6.49 -1.26 -16.95
CA GLY A 149 -6.60 -1.60 -18.36
C GLY A 149 -7.65 -0.75 -19.07
N ASP A 150 -7.76 -0.94 -20.38
CA ASP A 150 -8.79 -0.34 -21.21
C ASP A 150 -9.57 -1.43 -21.98
N GLN A 151 -10.29 -1.07 -23.05
CA GLN A 151 -11.08 -2.02 -23.83
C GLN A 151 -10.21 -3.06 -24.57
N GLU A 152 -8.93 -2.74 -24.82
CA GLU A 152 -8.01 -3.52 -25.63
C GLU A 152 -6.93 -4.21 -24.77
N HIS A 153 -6.64 -3.67 -23.58
CA HIS A 153 -5.59 -4.14 -22.69
C HIS A 153 -6.13 -4.48 -21.29
N PRO A 154 -5.76 -5.64 -20.71
CA PRO A 154 -6.12 -5.97 -19.33
C PRO A 154 -5.36 -5.11 -18.33
N ASP A 155 -5.79 -5.15 -17.06
CA ASP A 155 -5.04 -4.57 -15.95
C ASP A 155 -3.62 -5.15 -15.88
N GLU A 156 -2.64 -4.30 -15.57
CA GLU A 156 -1.24 -4.67 -15.44
C GLU A 156 -0.78 -4.48 -13.99
N ILE A 157 -0.05 -5.44 -13.44
CA ILE A 157 0.45 -5.38 -12.06
C ILE A 157 1.98 -5.28 -12.09
N VAL A 158 2.50 -4.30 -11.36
CA VAL A 158 3.93 -4.04 -11.20
C VAL A 158 4.25 -4.07 -9.70
N GLU A 159 5.23 -4.89 -9.32
CA GLU A 159 5.68 -5.00 -7.92
C GLU A 159 7.13 -4.52 -7.83
N HIS A 160 7.35 -3.38 -7.16
CA HIS A 160 8.70 -2.86 -6.97
C HIS A 160 8.76 -1.95 -5.73
N PRO A 161 9.72 -2.13 -4.80
CA PRO A 161 9.74 -1.42 -3.52
C PRO A 161 9.94 0.10 -3.64
N GLU A 162 10.47 0.57 -4.76
CA GLU A 162 10.74 2.00 -5.02
C GLU A 162 9.70 2.66 -5.93
N LEU A 163 8.50 2.09 -6.09
CA LEU A 163 7.44 2.73 -6.90
C LEU A 163 6.96 4.06 -6.31
N ALA A 164 7.05 4.21 -4.99
CA ALA A 164 6.54 5.39 -4.30
C ALA A 164 7.38 5.75 -3.08
N PRO A 165 8.63 6.19 -3.28
CA PRO A 165 9.57 6.48 -2.19
C PRO A 165 8.99 7.48 -1.19
N ASN A 166 8.45 8.61 -1.69
CA ASN A 166 7.82 9.64 -0.87
C ASN A 166 6.67 9.11 0.00
N LEU A 167 5.87 8.18 -0.55
CA LEU A 167 4.75 7.59 0.18
C LEU A 167 5.23 6.61 1.25
N THR A 168 6.19 5.74 0.91
CA THR A 168 6.78 4.81 1.87
C THR A 168 7.45 5.55 3.02
N ASP A 169 8.09 6.69 2.75
CA ASP A 169 8.70 7.52 3.79
C ASP A 169 7.65 8.18 4.68
N ALA A 170 6.59 8.76 4.09
CA ALA A 170 5.48 9.30 4.87
C ALA A 170 4.83 8.24 5.79
N LEU A 171 4.61 7.02 5.28
CA LEU A 171 4.08 5.92 6.08
C LEU A 171 5.03 5.51 7.21
N ARG A 172 6.34 5.48 6.95
CA ARG A 172 7.35 5.20 7.99
C ARG A 172 7.34 6.25 9.10
N GLU A 173 7.12 7.52 8.77
CA GLU A 173 7.00 8.57 9.80
C GLU A 173 5.82 8.29 10.75
N THR A 174 4.69 7.77 10.25
CA THR A 174 3.54 7.39 11.12
C THR A 174 3.86 6.27 12.11
N LEU A 175 4.88 5.45 11.80
CA LEU A 175 5.35 4.33 12.62
C LEU A 175 6.49 4.73 13.56
N ARG A 176 6.90 6.01 13.61
CA ARG A 176 7.85 6.47 14.62
C ARG A 176 7.13 6.65 15.96
N PRO A 177 7.80 6.31 17.08
CA PRO A 177 7.26 6.49 18.43
C PRO A 177 7.20 7.96 18.86
#